data_AF-F0IHR8-F1
#
_entry.id   AF-F0IHR8-F1
#
_cell.length_a   1.000
_cell.length_b   1.000
_cell.length_c   1.000
_cell.angle_alpha   90.00
_cell.angle_beta   90.00
_cell.angle_gamma   90.00
#
_symmetry.space_group_name_H-M   'P 1'
#
loop_
_entity.id
_entity.type
_entity.pdbx_description
1 polymer ?
#
loop_
_entity_poly.entity_id
_entity_poly.type
_entity_poly.pdbx_seq_one_letter_code
_entity_poly.pdbx_strand_id
1 'polypeptide(L)'
;MKNNNYPNWLVPFDIAFMLERIGFDEKCLFVYRKSDEIKFKMDLDKVFEDTSEYYFEDLEPYEEAPLLCILCPTWEQVFEWFREKGFVSFIKIDNQSMFDEGCYYCYVISNERGKTIDCKSDFDDYKEAREALVKALIQTYNMLN
;
A
#
# COMPACT_ATOMS: atom_id res chain seq x y z
N MET A 1 -1.71 14.33 17.76
CA MET A 1 -0.77 13.97 16.68
C MET A 1 -0.43 12.50 16.88
N LYS A 2 -0.86 11.61 15.97
CA LYS A 2 -0.43 10.20 16.06
C LYS A 2 1.05 10.16 15.66
N ASN A 3 1.92 9.80 16.60
CA ASN A 3 3.33 9.53 16.33
C ASN A 3 3.41 8.22 15.56
N ASN A 4 3.38 8.31 14.25
CA ASN A 4 3.35 7.19 13.33
C ASN A 4 4.78 6.66 13.11
N ASN A 5 5.32 5.97 14.11
CA ASN A 5 6.59 5.23 14.02
C ASN A 5 6.42 3.92 13.22
N TYR A 6 5.73 3.97 12.07
CA TYR A 6 5.65 2.83 11.17
C TYR A 6 6.59 3.01 9.97
N PRO A 7 7.12 1.92 9.41
CA PRO A 7 7.95 2.00 8.23
C PRO A 7 7.20 2.59 7.04
N ASN A 8 7.83 3.51 6.30
CA ASN A 8 7.20 4.23 5.18
C ASN A 8 6.99 3.36 3.90
N TRP A 9 7.48 2.12 3.93
CA TRP A 9 7.34 1.13 2.86
C TRP A 9 6.11 0.22 3.05
N LEU A 10 5.46 0.27 4.22
CA LEU A 10 4.13 -0.29 4.45
C LEU A 10 3.05 0.75 4.19
N VAL A 11 1.86 0.29 3.83
CA VAL A 11 0.69 1.17 3.81
C VAL A 11 0.25 1.47 5.26
N PRO A 12 -0.17 2.71 5.58
CA PRO A 12 -0.68 3.03 6.89
C PRO A 12 -1.98 2.28 7.23
N PHE A 13 -2.30 2.21 8.53
CA PHE A 13 -3.48 1.50 9.05
C PHE A 13 -4.80 1.91 8.40
N ASP A 14 -5.02 3.20 8.14
CA ASP A 14 -6.25 3.69 7.51
C ASP A 14 -6.42 3.11 6.10
N ILE A 15 -5.33 3.05 5.33
CA ILE A 15 -5.31 2.41 4.01
C ILE A 15 -5.51 0.91 4.09
N ALA A 16 -4.80 0.21 4.99
CA ALA A 16 -4.97 -1.23 5.20
C ALA A 16 -6.44 -1.58 5.54
N PHE A 17 -7.07 -0.80 6.42
CA PHE A 17 -8.48 -0.97 6.78
C PHE A 17 -9.42 -0.71 5.60
N MET A 18 -9.13 0.28 4.75
CA MET A 18 -9.92 0.50 3.53
C MET A 18 -9.77 -0.64 2.52
N LEU A 19 -8.57 -1.21 2.38
CA LEU A 19 -8.30 -2.36 1.52
C LEU A 19 -9.05 -3.61 1.97
N GLU A 20 -9.06 -3.91 3.26
CA GLU A 20 -9.84 -5.02 3.84
C GLU A 20 -11.33 -4.89 3.48
N ARG A 21 -11.89 -3.68 3.54
CA ARG A 21 -13.29 -3.42 3.23
C ARG A 21 -13.66 -3.65 1.76
N ILE A 22 -12.70 -3.55 0.84
CA ILE A 22 -12.91 -3.83 -0.59
C ILE A 22 -12.51 -5.26 -0.96
N GLY A 23 -12.16 -6.09 0.02
CA GLY A 23 -11.84 -7.51 -0.19
C GLY A 23 -10.39 -7.78 -0.63
N PHE A 24 -9.44 -6.93 -0.23
CA PHE A 24 -8.02 -7.27 -0.39
C PHE A 24 -7.67 -8.52 0.41
N ASP A 25 -7.10 -9.51 -0.27
CA ASP A 25 -6.90 -10.88 0.22
C ASP A 25 -5.49 -11.43 -0.05
N GLU A 26 -4.55 -10.60 -0.48
CA GLU A 26 -3.17 -11.04 -0.72
C GLU A 26 -2.40 -11.33 0.56
N LYS A 27 -1.53 -12.34 0.48
CA LYS A 27 -0.68 -12.75 1.60
C LYS A 27 0.23 -11.61 2.03
N CYS A 28 0.30 -11.35 3.33
CA CYS A 28 1.16 -10.29 3.88
C CYS A 28 2.11 -10.84 4.94
N LEU A 29 3.36 -10.40 4.96
CA LEU A 29 4.29 -10.72 6.04
C LEU A 29 3.93 -10.01 7.36
N PHE A 30 3.20 -8.89 7.24
CA PHE A 30 2.85 -8.03 8.36
C PHE A 30 1.34 -7.93 8.52
N VAL A 31 0.90 -7.75 9.76
CA VAL A 31 -0.48 -7.42 10.10
C VAL A 31 -0.52 -6.28 11.11
N TYR A 32 -1.55 -5.43 11.03
CA TYR A 32 -1.89 -4.50 12.09
C TYR A 32 -2.81 -5.15 13.10
N ARG A 33 -2.46 -5.13 14.38
CA ARG A 33 -3.42 -5.39 15.46
C ARG A 33 -4.34 -4.17 15.60
N LYS A 34 -5.59 -4.35 16.06
CA LYS A 34 -6.53 -3.24 16.35
C LYS A 34 -6.00 -2.16 17.34
N SER A 35 -4.85 -2.39 17.98
CA SER A 35 -4.07 -1.41 18.76
C SER A 35 -3.11 -0.55 17.92
N ASP A 36 -3.12 -0.67 16.59
CA ASP A 36 -2.19 0.02 15.65
C ASP A 36 -0.73 -0.51 15.75
N GLU A 37 -0.54 -1.70 16.31
CA GLU A 37 0.76 -2.37 16.43
C GLU A 37 1.01 -3.29 15.24
N ILE A 38 2.21 -3.25 14.65
CA ILE A 38 2.62 -4.16 13.56
C ILE A 38 3.12 -5.48 14.16
N LYS A 39 2.66 -6.60 13.60
CA LYS A 39 3.13 -7.94 13.93
C LYS A 39 3.60 -8.68 12.68
N PHE A 40 4.55 -9.58 12.87
CA PHE A 40 4.97 -10.60 11.92
C PHE A 40 4.97 -11.95 12.64
N LYS A 41 5.05 -13.06 11.89
CA LYS A 41 5.24 -14.40 12.46
C LYS A 41 6.49 -15.04 11.88
N MET A 42 7.10 -15.91 12.66
CA MET A 42 8.32 -16.63 12.32
C MET A 42 8.26 -17.98 13.03
N ASP A 43 8.74 -19.02 12.35
CA ASP A 43 8.80 -20.37 12.90
C ASP A 43 10.14 -20.59 13.61
N LEU A 44 10.13 -20.47 14.93
CA LEU A 44 11.35 -20.60 15.75
C LEU A 44 11.93 -22.02 15.71
N ASP A 45 11.13 -23.04 15.40
CA ASP A 45 11.61 -24.43 15.33
C ASP A 45 12.42 -24.70 14.04
N LYS A 46 12.27 -23.83 13.01
CA LYS A 46 13.10 -23.85 11.79
C LYS A 46 14.39 -23.04 11.93
N VAL A 47 14.46 -22.15 12.92
CA VAL A 47 15.66 -21.33 13.16
C VAL A 47 16.59 -22.12 14.06
N PHE A 48 17.75 -22.50 13.54
CA PHE A 48 18.75 -23.27 14.28
C PHE A 48 19.10 -22.58 15.61
N GLU A 49 19.01 -23.35 16.71
CA GLU A 49 19.38 -22.91 18.05
C GLU A 49 20.86 -22.45 18.08
N ASP A 50 21.11 -21.35 18.80
CA ASP A 50 22.39 -20.62 18.99
C ASP A 50 22.77 -19.51 18.00
N THR A 51 21.81 -18.86 17.34
CA THR A 51 22.09 -17.58 16.64
C THR A 51 21.21 -16.43 17.15
N SER A 52 21.81 -15.25 17.34
CA SER A 52 21.09 -14.01 17.67
C SER A 52 20.62 -13.26 16.42
N GLU A 53 20.74 -13.87 15.25
CA GLU A 53 20.50 -13.27 13.94
C GLU A 53 19.42 -14.08 13.22
N TYR A 54 18.42 -13.38 12.70
CA TYR A 54 17.31 -13.96 11.95
C TYR A 54 17.29 -13.34 10.55
N TYR A 55 16.99 -14.14 9.55
CA TYR A 55 16.91 -13.72 8.15
C TYR A 55 15.49 -13.28 7.80
N PHE A 56 15.36 -12.46 6.76
CA PHE A 56 14.04 -12.03 6.29
C PHE A 56 13.22 -13.20 5.75
N GLU A 57 13.91 -14.18 5.18
CA GLU A 57 13.38 -15.45 4.67
C GLU A 57 12.79 -16.34 5.76
N ASP A 58 13.11 -16.10 7.03
CA ASP A 58 12.54 -16.84 8.16
C ASP A 58 11.11 -16.36 8.50
N LEU A 59 10.70 -15.19 7.99
CA LEU A 59 9.36 -14.66 8.18
C LEU A 59 8.33 -15.47 7.41
N GLU A 60 7.23 -15.80 8.06
CA GLU A 60 6.12 -16.50 7.41
C GLU A 60 5.00 -15.53 7.01
N PRO A 61 4.42 -15.67 5.81
CA PRO A 61 3.29 -14.85 5.40
C PRO A 61 2.00 -15.26 6.11
N TYR A 62 1.19 -14.28 6.45
CA TYR A 62 -0.22 -14.46 6.82
C TYR A 62 -1.04 -14.65 5.56
N GLU A 63 -1.71 -15.79 5.46
CA GLU A 63 -2.68 -16.12 4.40
C GLU A 63 -3.98 -15.33 4.57
N GLU A 64 -4.35 -15.07 5.82
CA GLU A 64 -5.53 -14.29 6.20
C GLU A 64 -5.22 -13.49 7.47
N ALA A 65 -5.97 -12.43 7.72
CA ALA A 65 -5.82 -11.62 8.93
C ALA A 65 -6.21 -12.46 10.17
N PRO A 66 -5.31 -12.60 11.18
CA PRO A 66 -5.68 -13.21 12.44
C PRO A 66 -6.81 -12.45 13.15
N LEU A 67 -7.44 -13.09 14.13
CA LEU A 67 -8.48 -12.46 14.95
C LEU A 67 -8.00 -11.11 15.53
N LEU A 68 -8.81 -10.06 15.35
CA LEU A 68 -8.50 -8.66 15.74
C LEU A 68 -7.28 -8.04 15.05
N CYS A 69 -6.90 -8.56 13.88
CA CYS A 69 -5.85 -7.99 13.04
C CYS A 69 -6.40 -7.63 11.65
N ILE A 70 -5.61 -6.89 10.88
CA ILE A 70 -5.84 -6.51 9.48
C ILE A 70 -4.53 -6.78 8.73
N LEU A 71 -4.60 -7.31 7.50
CA LEU A 71 -3.43 -7.49 6.65
C LEU A 71 -2.73 -6.14 6.40
N CYS A 72 -1.40 -6.11 6.54
CA CYS A 72 -0.58 -4.91 6.35
C CYS A 72 0.31 -5.11 5.12
N PRO A 73 -0.18 -4.75 3.92
CA PRO A 73 0.60 -4.89 2.71
C PRO A 73 1.65 -3.78 2.56
N THR A 74 2.65 -4.06 1.73
CA THR A 74 3.50 -3.00 1.16
C THR A 74 2.75 -2.21 0.10
N TRP A 75 3.27 -1.02 -0.25
CA TRP A 75 2.71 -0.26 -1.37
C TRP A 75 2.71 -1.05 -2.69
N GLU A 76 3.74 -1.87 -2.95
CA GLU A 76 3.84 -2.63 -4.20
C GLU A 76 2.80 -3.75 -4.28
N GLN A 77 2.54 -4.47 -3.18
CA GLN A 77 1.49 -5.49 -3.14
C GLN A 77 0.11 -4.89 -3.42
N VAL A 78 -0.15 -3.67 -2.95
CA VAL A 78 -1.39 -2.96 -3.25
C VAL A 78 -1.49 -2.64 -4.74
N PHE A 79 -0.42 -2.12 -5.35
CA PHE A 79 -0.41 -1.83 -6.78
C PHE A 79 -0.53 -3.10 -7.62
N GLU A 80 0.10 -4.19 -7.24
CA GLU A 80 -0.02 -5.49 -7.90
C GLU A 80 -1.46 -5.99 -7.87
N TRP A 81 -2.10 -6.00 -6.71
CA TRP A 81 -3.50 -6.41 -6.57
C TRP A 81 -4.43 -5.56 -7.46
N PHE A 82 -4.26 -4.23 -7.49
CA PHE A 82 -5.05 -3.38 -8.38
C PHE A 82 -4.79 -3.64 -9.88
N ARG A 83 -3.54 -3.94 -10.27
CA ARG A 83 -3.21 -4.32 -11.65
C ARG A 83 -3.93 -5.60 -12.06
N GLU A 84 -4.02 -6.59 -11.18
CA GLU A 84 -4.78 -7.82 -11.45
C GLU A 84 -6.29 -7.58 -11.60
N LYS A 85 -6.82 -6.52 -10.98
CA LYS A 85 -8.21 -6.06 -11.19
C LYS A 85 -8.37 -5.13 -12.41
N GLY A 86 -7.33 -4.95 -13.22
CA GLY A 86 -7.36 -4.17 -14.45
C GLY A 86 -7.12 -2.66 -14.28
N PHE A 87 -6.62 -2.23 -13.13
CA PHE A 87 -6.27 -0.84 -12.85
C PHE A 87 -4.75 -0.65 -12.94
N VAL A 88 -4.31 0.10 -13.95
CA VAL A 88 -2.91 0.49 -14.12
C VAL A 88 -2.73 1.90 -13.58
N SER A 89 -1.72 2.12 -12.74
CA SER A 89 -1.46 3.44 -12.17
C SER A 89 0.02 3.79 -12.13
N PHE A 90 0.31 5.09 -12.20
CA PHE A 90 1.67 5.61 -12.08
C PHE A 90 1.67 7.04 -11.55
N ILE A 91 2.81 7.46 -11.00
CA ILE A 91 3.09 8.83 -10.58
C ILE A 91 4.10 9.40 -11.55
N LYS A 92 3.87 10.63 -12.00
CA LYS A 92 4.82 11.39 -12.83
C LYS A 92 4.98 12.79 -12.27
N ILE A 93 6.01 13.48 -12.74
CA ILE A 93 6.16 14.92 -12.50
C ILE A 93 5.39 15.64 -13.61
N ASP A 94 4.50 16.54 -13.22
CA ASP A 94 3.85 17.47 -14.12
C ASP A 94 4.61 18.80 -14.07
N ASN A 95 5.31 19.11 -15.16
CA ASN A 95 5.94 20.40 -15.35
C ASN A 95 4.90 21.31 -16.01
N GLN A 96 3.90 21.80 -15.26
CA GLN A 96 2.92 22.75 -15.79
C GLN A 96 3.58 24.11 -16.04
N SER A 97 4.23 24.21 -17.19
CA SER A 97 4.74 25.47 -17.73
C SER A 97 3.59 26.29 -18.30
N MET A 98 2.90 27.09 -17.48
CA MET A 98 2.34 28.35 -17.98
C MET A 98 2.21 29.47 -16.93
N PHE A 99 2.15 29.21 -15.61
CA PHE A 99 1.93 30.29 -14.63
C PHE A 99 2.69 30.18 -13.29
N ASP A 100 3.27 29.03 -12.95
CA ASP A 100 4.06 28.85 -11.73
C ASP A 100 5.26 27.92 -12.04
N GLU A 101 6.48 28.27 -11.58
CA GLU A 101 7.72 27.50 -11.83
C GLU A 101 7.85 26.27 -10.90
N GLY A 102 6.74 25.62 -10.58
CA GLY A 102 6.71 24.46 -9.68
C GLY A 102 6.75 23.13 -10.43
N CYS A 103 7.59 22.20 -9.98
CA CYS A 103 7.50 20.79 -10.36
C CYS A 103 6.60 20.07 -9.36
N TYR A 104 5.42 19.63 -9.79
CA TYR A 104 4.48 18.91 -8.92
C TYR A 104 4.39 17.45 -9.31
N TYR A 105 4.17 16.57 -8.33
CA TYR A 105 3.79 15.20 -8.60
C TYR A 105 2.32 15.14 -8.99
N CYS A 106 2.01 14.24 -9.92
CA CYS A 106 0.65 13.88 -10.25
C CYS A 106 0.53 12.36 -10.40
N TYR A 107 -0.64 11.84 -10.04
CA TYR A 107 -0.97 10.44 -10.29
C TYR A 107 -1.93 10.31 -11.47
N VAL A 108 -1.87 9.15 -12.11
CA VAL A 108 -2.80 8.73 -13.14
C VAL A 108 -3.25 7.31 -12.85
N ILE A 109 -4.55 7.07 -12.96
CA ILE A 109 -5.20 5.75 -12.96
C ILE A 109 -5.79 5.55 -14.35
N SER A 110 -5.49 4.41 -14.96
CA SER A 110 -5.96 4.01 -16.27
C SER A 110 -6.46 2.57 -16.23
N ASN A 111 -7.33 2.21 -17.18
CA ASN A 111 -7.57 0.78 -17.43
C ASN A 111 -6.41 0.16 -18.22
N GLU A 112 -6.43 -1.16 -18.38
CA GLU A 112 -5.44 -1.92 -19.16
C GLU A 112 -5.27 -1.46 -20.62
N ARG A 113 -6.27 -0.76 -21.18
CA ARG A 113 -6.22 -0.21 -22.54
C ARG A 113 -5.60 1.20 -22.60
N GLY A 114 -5.11 1.72 -21.48
CA GLY A 114 -4.52 3.05 -21.37
C GLY A 114 -5.53 4.19 -21.35
N LYS A 115 -6.83 3.92 -21.22
CA LYS A 115 -7.84 4.98 -21.03
C LYS A 115 -7.77 5.46 -19.58
N THR A 116 -7.48 6.75 -19.41
CA THR A 116 -7.51 7.41 -18.10
C THR A 116 -8.89 7.29 -17.46
N ILE A 117 -8.90 6.81 -16.23
CA ILE A 117 -10.08 6.72 -15.35
C ILE A 117 -10.09 7.92 -14.40
N ASP A 118 -8.95 8.22 -13.78
CA ASP A 118 -8.80 9.33 -12.83
C ASP A 118 -7.36 9.87 -12.86
N CYS A 119 -7.19 11.14 -12.52
CA CYS A 119 -5.88 11.76 -12.37
C CYS A 119 -5.97 13.01 -11.50
N LYS A 120 -4.91 13.28 -10.73
CA LYS A 120 -4.81 14.49 -9.92
C LYS A 120 -3.36 14.95 -9.84
N SER A 121 -3.16 16.27 -9.93
CA SER A 121 -1.87 16.97 -9.81
C SER A 121 -1.76 17.72 -8.49
N ASP A 122 -0.74 18.58 -8.41
CA ASP A 122 -0.52 19.57 -7.34
C ASP A 122 -0.16 18.93 -6.00
N PHE A 123 0.65 17.86 -6.05
CA PHE A 123 1.30 17.27 -4.89
C PHE A 123 2.76 17.71 -4.82
N ASP A 124 3.18 18.27 -3.68
CA ASP A 124 4.57 18.71 -3.48
C ASP A 124 5.52 17.55 -3.18
N ASP A 125 4.99 16.42 -2.68
CA ASP A 125 5.77 15.25 -2.29
C ASP A 125 5.26 13.96 -2.94
N TYR A 126 6.20 13.08 -3.30
CA TYR A 126 5.89 11.79 -3.91
C TYR A 126 5.05 10.89 -2.99
N LYS A 127 5.29 10.92 -1.67
CA LYS A 127 4.55 10.07 -0.73
C LYS A 127 3.12 10.55 -0.58
N GLU A 128 2.88 11.87 -0.61
CA GLU A 128 1.54 12.44 -0.67
C GLU A 128 0.81 12.01 -1.95
N ALA A 129 1.47 12.12 -3.11
CA ALA A 129 0.91 11.64 -4.38
C ALA A 129 0.61 10.13 -4.36
N ARG A 130 1.49 9.32 -3.77
CA ARG A 130 1.32 7.86 -3.61
C ARG A 130 0.17 7.49 -2.71
N GLU A 131 0.04 8.16 -1.56
CA GLU A 131 -1.08 7.95 -0.65
C GLU A 131 -2.40 8.33 -1.30
N ALA A 132 -2.44 9.49 -1.97
CA ALA A 132 -3.61 9.96 -2.70
C ALA A 132 -4.00 9.01 -3.85
N LEU A 133 -3.01 8.49 -4.58
CA LEU A 133 -3.22 7.51 -5.65
C LEU A 133 -3.88 6.24 -5.12
N VAL A 134 -3.37 5.64 -4.05
CA VAL A 134 -3.96 4.42 -3.48
C VAL A 134 -5.38 4.66 -2.96
N LYS A 135 -5.61 5.81 -2.31
CA LYS A 135 -6.97 6.21 -1.89
C LYS A 135 -7.92 6.35 -3.08
N ALA A 136 -7.47 6.92 -4.19
CA ALA A 136 -8.25 7.03 -5.42
C ALA A 136 -8.50 5.66 -6.09
N LEU A 137 -7.52 4.75 -6.08
CA LEU A 137 -7.69 3.37 -6.57
C LEU A 137 -8.78 2.62 -5.79
N ILE A 138 -8.73 2.68 -4.45
CA ILE A 138 -9.74 2.08 -3.57
C ILE A 138 -11.14 2.63 -3.88
N GLN A 139 -11.26 3.95 -3.96
CA GLN A 139 -12.55 4.61 -4.26
C GLN A 139 -13.07 4.21 -5.64
N THR A 140 -12.21 4.21 -6.65
CA THR A 140 -12.55 3.85 -8.02
C THR A 140 -13.02 2.40 -8.11
N TYR A 141 -12.31 1.48 -7.46
CA TYR A 141 -12.67 0.06 -7.41
C TYR A 141 -14.03 -0.17 -6.75
N ASN A 142 -14.29 0.49 -5.61
CA ASN A 142 -15.55 0.38 -4.88
C ASN A 142 -16.74 1.07 -5.57
N MET A 143 -16.50 1.94 -6.56
CA MET A 143 -17.57 2.52 -7.39
C MET A 143 -17.95 1.63 -8.58
N LEU A 144 -17.03 0.75 -9.02
CA LEU A 144 -17.19 -0.08 -10.21
C LEU A 144 -17.61 -1.52 -9.90
N ASN A 145 -17.60 -1.93 -8.63
CA ASN A 145 -17.98 -3.26 -8.12
C ASN A 145 -18.94 -3.12 -6.94
#